data_AF-A0A9R0X3R6-F1
#
_entry.id   AF-A0A9R0X3R6-F1
#
_cell.length_a   1.000
_cell.length_b   1.000
_cell.length_c   1.000
_cell.angle_alpha   90.00
_cell.angle_beta   90.00
_cell.angle_gamma   90.00
#
_symmetry.space_group_name_H-M   'P 1'
#
loop_
_entity.id
_entity.type
_entity.pdbx_description
1 polymer ?
#
loop_
_entity_poly.entity_id
_entity_poly.type
_entity_poly.pdbx_seq_one_letter_code
_entity_poly.pdbx_strand_id
1 'polypeptide(L)'
;MSLRLLLPPRGSLLLLFPLRRRQTPRPPPFRTTATDVPHRASSFFSIPIRAFTGVSGMAAGTHQRTVEVRESVELTEEEERIFARLLDVVRHFGLGTQLRVAGGWVRDKLLGKGSADIDIALDNMTGQNFCERVNEYSKFMGEEQKGIGVIQCNPDQSKHLETARMLIYGIWIDFVNLRSEKYAENSRIPTVEIGTAKEDALRRDLTINSLFFNINTKSVEDLTGRVLKI
;
A
#
# COMPACT_ATOMS: atom_id res chain seq x y z
N MET A 1 0.11 -63.29 -34.29
CA MET A 1 -0.57 -62.38 -33.34
C MET A 1 0.34 -61.19 -33.12
N SER A 2 -0.02 -60.06 -33.73
CA SER A 2 0.72 -58.79 -33.73
C SER A 2 0.38 -57.96 -32.50
N LEU A 3 1.34 -57.20 -31.97
CA LEU A 3 1.07 -55.87 -31.43
C LEU A 3 2.33 -54.99 -31.65
N ARG A 4 2.21 -54.03 -32.57
CA ARG A 4 3.18 -52.96 -32.87
C ARG A 4 2.85 -51.73 -32.03
N LEU A 5 3.86 -51.12 -31.43
CA LEU A 5 3.76 -49.79 -30.79
C LEU A 5 3.49 -48.71 -31.86
N LEU A 6 2.46 -47.90 -31.63
CA LEU A 6 2.11 -46.70 -32.41
C LEU A 6 2.67 -45.46 -31.72
N LEU A 7 3.57 -44.75 -32.40
CA LEU A 7 3.95 -43.36 -32.11
C LEU A 7 3.08 -42.40 -32.96
N PRO A 8 2.63 -41.26 -32.43
CA PRO A 8 1.91 -40.27 -33.23
C PRO A 8 2.82 -39.41 -34.13
N PRO A 9 2.32 -38.90 -35.27
CA PRO A 9 3.11 -38.20 -36.27
C PRO A 9 3.33 -36.70 -35.96
N ARG A 10 4.44 -36.19 -36.51
CA ARG A 10 4.92 -34.81 -36.43
C ARG A 10 3.94 -33.81 -37.07
N GLY A 11 3.58 -32.78 -36.32
CA GLY A 11 2.73 -31.67 -36.75
C GLY A 11 3.47 -30.55 -37.48
N SER A 12 2.70 -29.85 -38.32
CA SER A 12 3.02 -28.74 -39.23
C SER A 12 3.99 -27.66 -38.75
N LEU A 13 4.84 -27.26 -39.70
CA LEU A 13 5.63 -26.03 -39.69
C LEU A 13 4.72 -24.84 -40.06
N LEU A 14 4.34 -24.03 -39.08
CA LEU A 14 3.71 -22.72 -39.30
C LEU A 14 4.75 -21.62 -39.09
N LEU A 15 5.00 -20.87 -40.18
CA LEU A 15 5.88 -19.71 -40.26
C LEU A 15 5.41 -18.62 -39.27
N LEU A 16 6.27 -18.29 -38.29
CA LEU A 16 6.10 -17.09 -37.46
C LEU A 16 6.44 -15.84 -38.28
N PHE A 17 5.44 -15.00 -38.53
CA PHE A 17 5.66 -13.58 -38.86
C PHE A 17 5.88 -12.78 -37.57
N PRO A 18 6.84 -11.84 -37.52
CA PRO A 18 7.11 -11.06 -36.31
C PRO A 18 5.97 -10.05 -36.06
N LEU A 19 5.33 -10.17 -34.90
CA LEU A 19 4.38 -9.19 -34.37
C LEU A 19 5.08 -7.85 -34.12
N ARG A 20 4.76 -6.89 -34.99
CA ARG A 20 5.15 -5.47 -34.90
C ARG A 20 4.55 -4.87 -33.62
N ARG A 21 5.41 -4.45 -32.68
CA ARG A 21 5.01 -3.69 -31.47
C ARG A 21 4.20 -2.46 -31.89
N ARG A 22 2.90 -2.44 -31.56
CA ARG A 22 2.08 -1.22 -31.62
C ARG A 22 2.51 -0.31 -30.47
N GLN A 23 3.16 0.80 -30.81
CA GLN A 23 3.35 1.93 -29.89
C GLN A 23 2.01 2.62 -29.70
N THR A 24 1.56 2.75 -28.45
CA THR A 24 0.44 3.63 -28.09
C THR A 24 0.93 5.08 -28.03
N PRO A 25 0.17 6.07 -28.56
CA PRO A 25 0.58 7.46 -28.51
C PRO A 25 0.44 8.03 -27.10
N ARG A 26 1.44 8.80 -26.66
CA ARG A 26 1.41 9.56 -25.39
C ARG A 26 0.40 10.72 -25.50
N PRO A 27 -0.37 11.05 -24.44
CA PRO A 27 -1.18 12.25 -24.42
C PRO A 27 -0.32 13.53 -24.26
N PRO A 28 -0.74 14.68 -24.84
CA PRO A 28 -0.02 15.94 -24.72
C PRO A 28 -0.17 16.57 -23.32
N PRO A 29 0.78 17.41 -22.88
CA PRO A 29 0.72 18.07 -21.58
C PRO A 29 -0.34 19.19 -21.55
N PHE A 30 -1.12 19.22 -20.46
CA PHE A 30 -2.06 20.30 -20.16
C PHE A 30 -1.32 21.62 -19.90
N ARG A 31 -1.74 22.66 -20.62
CA ARG A 31 -1.27 24.05 -20.47
C ARG A 31 -2.27 24.79 -19.58
N THR A 32 -1.92 25.07 -18.33
CA THR A 32 -2.72 25.94 -17.44
C THR A 32 -2.38 27.39 -17.72
N THR A 33 -3.37 28.12 -18.24
CA THR A 33 -3.37 29.58 -18.32
C THR A 33 -3.73 30.16 -16.95
N ALA A 34 -2.85 31.01 -16.41
CA ALA A 34 -3.14 31.81 -15.23
C ALA A 34 -4.19 32.88 -15.56
N THR A 35 -5.23 32.99 -14.72
CA THR A 35 -6.19 34.09 -14.75
C THR A 35 -6.22 34.76 -13.38
N ASP A 36 -5.84 36.04 -13.38
CA ASP A 36 -5.97 37.02 -12.30
C ASP A 36 -7.35 37.09 -11.67
N VAL A 37 -7.41 37.24 -10.33
CA VAL A 37 -8.51 37.89 -9.60
C VAL A 37 -7.93 38.60 -8.34
N PRO A 38 -8.41 39.81 -7.97
CA PRO A 38 -7.60 40.80 -7.26
C PRO A 38 -7.79 40.89 -5.73
N HIS A 39 -6.86 41.64 -5.14
CA HIS A 39 -6.80 42.14 -3.76
C HIS A 39 -8.10 42.72 -3.17
N ARG A 40 -8.32 42.49 -1.87
CA ARG A 40 -8.87 43.52 -0.97
C ARG A 40 -8.35 43.37 0.46
N ALA A 41 -7.93 44.50 1.01
CA ALA A 41 -7.25 44.68 2.29
C ALA A 41 -8.23 45.01 3.45
N SER A 42 -7.81 44.71 4.67
CA SER A 42 -8.03 45.49 5.92
C SER A 42 -7.26 44.77 7.05
N SER A 43 -6.16 45.31 7.60
CA SER A 43 -6.05 46.39 8.60
C SER A 43 -6.62 45.93 9.96
N PHE A 44 -5.99 45.97 11.14
CA PHE A 44 -4.84 46.66 11.74
C PHE A 44 -4.43 45.85 12.99
N PHE A 45 -3.16 45.87 13.41
CA PHE A 45 -2.75 46.34 14.75
C PHE A 45 -1.21 46.34 14.85
N SER A 46 -0.67 47.53 15.10
CA SER A 46 0.73 47.84 15.39
C SER A 46 1.06 47.51 16.86
N ILE A 47 2.31 47.22 17.23
CA ILE A 47 3.29 48.18 17.82
C ILE A 47 4.67 47.47 17.95
N PRO A 48 5.81 48.20 17.92
CA PRO A 48 7.13 47.72 17.50
C PRO A 48 8.10 47.48 18.66
N ILE A 49 9.29 46.91 18.40
CA ILE A 49 10.55 47.25 19.07
C ILE A 49 11.77 46.95 18.17
N ARG A 50 12.41 48.04 17.77
CA ARG A 50 13.85 48.34 17.62
C ARG A 50 14.75 47.48 16.71
N ALA A 51 15.23 48.17 15.67
CA ALA A 51 16.32 47.82 14.80
C ALA A 51 17.65 47.59 15.55
N PHE A 52 18.42 46.60 15.08
CA PHE A 52 19.87 46.62 15.14
C PHE A 52 20.42 46.32 13.74
N THR A 53 21.25 47.24 13.27
CA THR A 53 22.00 47.21 12.02
C THR A 53 23.10 46.16 12.08
N GLY A 54 23.32 45.42 10.98
CA GLY A 54 24.65 44.86 10.73
C GLY A 54 24.71 43.54 9.96
N VAL A 55 25.27 43.65 8.76
CA VAL A 55 26.07 42.65 8.03
C VAL A 55 25.33 41.59 7.21
N SER A 56 25.47 41.80 5.89
CA SER A 56 25.16 40.91 4.78
C SER A 56 25.75 39.51 4.94
N GLY A 57 24.88 38.51 5.00
CA GLY A 57 25.22 37.09 4.82
C GLY A 57 24.14 36.44 3.95
N MET A 58 24.51 36.08 2.72
CA MET A 58 23.68 35.28 1.82
C MET A 58 23.49 33.88 2.43
N ALA A 59 22.46 33.70 3.25
CA ALA A 59 22.01 32.38 3.68
C ALA A 59 20.90 31.93 2.73
N ALA A 60 21.19 30.92 1.91
CA ALA A 60 20.17 30.19 1.17
C ALA A 60 19.21 29.55 2.19
N GLY A 61 18.06 30.20 2.39
CA GLY A 61 17.01 29.70 3.28
C GLY A 61 16.50 28.37 2.74
N THR A 62 16.93 27.27 3.35
CA THR A 62 16.19 26.02 3.27
C THR A 62 14.86 26.27 3.98
N HIS A 63 13.80 26.47 3.21
CA HIS A 63 12.44 26.44 3.76
C HIS A 63 12.20 25.04 4.32
N GLN A 64 12.52 24.83 5.59
CA GLN A 64 12.01 23.69 6.35
C GLN A 64 10.49 23.86 6.40
N ARG A 65 9.79 23.23 5.46
CA ARG A 65 8.35 23.01 5.59
C ARG A 65 8.15 22.17 6.85
N THR A 66 7.67 22.81 7.91
CA THR A 66 7.11 22.11 9.07
C THR A 66 5.85 21.41 8.58
N VAL A 67 5.88 20.08 8.57
CA VAL A 67 4.71 19.26 8.27
C VAL A 67 4.07 18.91 9.60
N GLU A 68 2.85 19.38 9.84
CA GLU A 68 2.07 18.97 11.01
C GLU A 68 1.64 17.51 10.83
N VAL A 69 1.97 16.68 11.82
CA VAL A 69 1.59 15.27 11.88
C VAL A 69 0.40 15.16 12.82
N ARG A 70 -0.67 14.51 12.36
CA ARG A 70 -1.87 14.27 13.19
C ARG A 70 -1.57 13.20 14.23
N GLU A 71 -2.19 13.32 15.40
CA GLU A 71 -2.07 12.32 16.48
C GLU A 71 -2.88 11.04 16.22
N SER A 72 -3.91 11.14 15.36
CA SER A 72 -4.82 10.03 15.05
C SER A 72 -5.11 9.91 13.56
N VAL A 73 -5.40 8.68 13.14
CA VAL A 73 -5.83 8.36 11.77
C VAL A 73 -7.35 8.52 11.67
N GLU A 74 -7.80 9.31 10.70
CA GLU A 74 -9.21 9.45 10.34
C GLU A 74 -9.55 8.55 9.14
N LEU A 75 -10.54 7.68 9.32
CA LEU A 75 -11.02 6.77 8.30
C LEU A 75 -12.16 7.41 7.49
N THR A 76 -12.21 7.16 6.20
CA THR A 76 -13.40 7.46 5.39
C THR A 76 -14.49 6.43 5.67
N GLU A 77 -15.74 6.75 5.34
CA GLU A 77 -16.85 5.80 5.46
C GLU A 77 -16.61 4.51 4.68
N GLU A 78 -15.96 4.58 3.50
CA GLU A 78 -15.61 3.37 2.75
C GLU A 78 -14.54 2.55 3.45
N GLU A 79 -13.49 3.18 3.98
CA GLU A 79 -12.42 2.49 4.73
C GLU A 79 -12.98 1.80 5.98
N GLU A 80 -13.84 2.49 6.75
CA GLU A 80 -14.50 1.91 7.91
C GLU A 80 -15.33 0.68 7.52
N ARG A 81 -16.08 0.77 6.41
CA ARG A 81 -16.89 -0.34 5.91
C ARG A 81 -16.04 -1.52 5.47
N ILE A 82 -14.93 -1.27 4.77
CA ILE A 82 -13.98 -2.31 4.35
C ILE A 82 -13.38 -2.98 5.60
N PHE A 83 -12.85 -2.20 6.54
CA PHE A 83 -12.21 -2.72 7.73
C PHE A 83 -13.18 -3.50 8.62
N ALA A 84 -14.41 -3.02 8.78
CA ALA A 84 -15.47 -3.74 9.47
C ALA A 84 -15.73 -5.10 8.80
N ARG A 85 -15.83 -5.14 7.47
CA ARG A 85 -16.00 -6.38 6.70
C ARG A 85 -14.84 -7.35 6.91
N LEU A 86 -13.60 -6.88 6.88
CA LEU A 86 -12.44 -7.76 7.09
C LEU A 86 -12.42 -8.33 8.52
N LEU A 87 -12.78 -7.52 9.52
CA LEU A 87 -12.90 -7.98 10.91
C LEU A 87 -14.07 -8.96 11.11
N ASP A 88 -15.18 -8.78 10.39
CA ASP A 88 -16.29 -9.74 10.40
C ASP A 88 -15.83 -11.12 9.91
N VAL A 89 -15.03 -11.17 8.83
CA VAL A 89 -14.45 -12.41 8.30
C VAL A 89 -13.57 -13.09 9.35
N VAL A 90 -12.69 -12.31 10.00
CA VAL A 90 -11.83 -12.80 11.08
C VAL A 90 -12.66 -13.40 12.22
N ARG A 91 -13.71 -12.71 12.66
CA ARG A 91 -14.61 -13.20 13.73
C ARG A 91 -15.40 -14.42 13.31
N HIS A 92 -15.97 -14.43 12.12
CA HIS A 92 -16.84 -15.50 11.62
C HIS A 92 -16.11 -16.84 11.53
N PHE A 93 -14.88 -16.84 11.02
CA PHE A 93 -14.06 -18.05 10.90
C PHE A 93 -13.16 -18.31 12.11
N GLY A 94 -13.20 -17.47 13.15
CA GLY A 94 -12.34 -17.61 14.33
C GLY A 94 -10.85 -17.52 13.99
N LEU A 95 -10.48 -16.66 13.04
CA LEU A 95 -9.09 -16.50 12.61
C LEU A 95 -8.31 -15.77 13.73
N GLY A 96 -7.28 -16.41 14.27
CA GLY A 96 -6.37 -15.78 15.23
C GLY A 96 -5.38 -14.79 14.59
N THR A 97 -5.77 -14.11 13.51
CA THR A 97 -4.91 -13.19 12.75
C THR A 97 -5.17 -11.74 13.13
N GLN A 98 -4.13 -10.92 13.13
CA GLN A 98 -4.26 -9.47 13.23
C GLN A 98 -4.19 -8.86 11.84
N LEU A 99 -4.99 -7.82 11.61
CA LEU A 99 -5.02 -7.10 10.35
C LEU A 99 -4.37 -5.74 10.55
N ARG A 100 -3.33 -5.44 9.78
CA ARG A 100 -2.62 -4.16 9.84
C ARG A 100 -2.57 -3.51 8.48
N VAL A 101 -2.98 -2.25 8.37
CA VAL A 101 -2.64 -1.46 7.19
C VAL A 101 -1.17 -1.05 7.30
N ALA A 102 -0.40 -1.24 6.24
CA ALA A 102 1.03 -0.99 6.24
C ALA A 102 1.43 0.17 5.32
N GLY A 103 2.59 0.78 5.58
CA GLY A 103 3.30 1.57 4.59
C GLY A 103 2.70 2.95 4.29
N GLY A 104 2.56 3.24 3.00
CA GLY A 104 2.28 4.59 2.49
C GLY A 104 0.95 5.15 2.98
N TRP A 105 -0.07 4.29 3.10
CA TRP A 105 -1.39 4.69 3.58
C TRP A 105 -1.33 5.30 4.98
N VAL A 106 -0.62 4.66 5.92
CA VAL A 106 -0.53 5.12 7.32
C VAL A 106 0.15 6.49 7.39
N ARG A 107 1.27 6.65 6.68
CA ARG A 107 1.97 7.94 6.55
C ARG A 107 1.03 9.00 6.00
N ASP A 108 0.38 8.73 4.87
CA ASP A 108 -0.39 9.75 4.16
C ASP A 108 -1.58 10.21 5.01
N LYS A 109 -2.23 9.29 5.74
CA LYS A 109 -3.28 9.61 6.72
C LYS A 109 -2.78 10.50 7.87
N LEU A 110 -1.62 10.18 8.44
CA LEU A 110 -1.00 10.99 9.49
C LEU A 110 -0.61 12.38 8.99
N LEU A 111 -0.34 12.54 7.69
CA LEU A 111 -0.08 13.82 7.05
C LEU A 111 -1.36 14.55 6.57
N GLY A 112 -2.54 14.03 6.91
CA GLY A 112 -3.83 14.59 6.50
C GLY A 112 -4.10 14.51 4.99
N LYS A 113 -3.49 13.54 4.31
CA LYS A 113 -3.68 13.28 2.87
C LYS A 113 -4.58 12.07 2.67
N GLY A 114 -5.33 12.07 1.57
CA GLY A 114 -6.02 10.87 1.10
C GLY A 114 -5.01 9.85 0.55
N SER A 115 -5.31 8.57 0.71
CA SER A 115 -4.54 7.47 0.14
C SER A 115 -5.50 6.39 -0.36
N ALA A 116 -5.25 5.87 -1.55
CA ALA A 116 -6.12 4.87 -2.20
C ALA A 116 -5.49 3.46 -2.23
N ASP A 117 -4.19 3.35 -1.93
CA ASP A 117 -3.48 2.07 -1.90
C ASP A 117 -3.50 1.51 -0.48
N ILE A 118 -4.35 0.52 -0.23
CA ILE A 118 -4.50 -0.13 1.07
C ILE A 118 -3.78 -1.48 1.04
N ASP A 119 -2.63 -1.54 1.70
CA ASP A 119 -1.86 -2.78 1.92
C ASP A 119 -2.21 -3.38 3.29
N ILE A 120 -2.93 -4.50 3.31
CA ILE A 120 -3.27 -5.25 4.52
C ILE A 120 -2.21 -6.33 4.77
N ALA A 121 -1.40 -6.13 5.80
CA ALA A 121 -0.49 -7.12 6.33
C ALA A 121 -1.22 -8.12 7.25
N LEU A 122 -0.92 -9.40 7.05
CA LEU A 122 -1.49 -10.54 7.78
C LEU A 122 -0.42 -11.24 8.61
N ASP A 123 -0.73 -11.58 9.87
CA ASP A 123 0.25 -12.12 10.81
C ASP A 123 0.61 -13.60 10.57
N ASN A 124 -0.38 -14.44 10.27
CA ASN A 124 -0.21 -15.90 10.32
C ASN A 124 -0.83 -16.66 9.13
N MET A 125 -1.18 -15.96 8.06
CA MET A 125 -1.74 -16.58 6.86
C MET A 125 -1.37 -15.83 5.59
N THR A 126 -1.46 -16.50 4.43
CA THR A 126 -1.20 -15.88 3.13
C THR A 126 -2.36 -14.98 2.70
N GLY A 127 -2.05 -14.01 1.83
CA GLY A 127 -3.07 -13.16 1.23
C GLY A 127 -4.12 -13.97 0.46
N GLN A 128 -3.70 -15.01 -0.26
CA GLN A 128 -4.62 -15.89 -1.00
C GLN A 128 -5.62 -16.56 -0.06
N ASN A 129 -5.13 -17.22 1.00
CA ASN A 129 -5.99 -17.92 1.95
C ASN A 129 -6.99 -16.96 2.60
N PHE A 130 -6.58 -15.72 2.90
CA PHE A 130 -7.49 -14.75 3.50
C PHE A 130 -8.55 -14.27 2.50
N CYS A 131 -8.15 -13.98 1.26
CA CYS A 131 -9.07 -13.67 0.16
C CYS A 131 -10.13 -14.76 -0.05
N GLU A 132 -9.74 -16.04 0.02
CA GLU A 132 -10.69 -17.15 -0.07
C GLU A 132 -11.75 -17.08 1.05
N ARG A 133 -11.34 -16.80 2.30
CA ARG A 133 -12.28 -16.59 3.42
C ARG A 133 -13.19 -15.39 3.22
N VAL A 134 -12.68 -14.28 2.69
CA VAL A 134 -13.51 -13.11 2.37
C VAL A 134 -14.60 -13.47 1.35
N ASN A 135 -14.27 -14.25 0.33
CA ASN A 135 -15.23 -14.73 -0.67
C ASN A 135 -16.25 -15.70 -0.08
N GLU A 136 -15.83 -16.64 0.76
CA GLU A 136 -16.73 -17.57 1.47
C GLU A 136 -17.72 -16.82 2.36
N TYR A 137 -17.24 -15.83 3.13
CA TYR A 137 -18.10 -14.99 3.96
C TYR A 137 -19.11 -14.19 3.14
N SER A 138 -18.69 -13.67 1.99
CA SER A 138 -19.58 -12.90 1.11
C SER A 138 -20.71 -13.77 0.55
N LYS A 139 -20.41 -15.03 0.19
CA LYS A 139 -21.43 -16.02 -0.22
C LYS A 139 -22.37 -16.37 0.94
N PHE A 140 -21.84 -16.52 2.15
CA PHE A 140 -22.65 -16.79 3.35
C PHE A 140 -23.64 -15.66 3.64
N MET A 141 -23.22 -14.40 3.46
CA MET A 141 -24.08 -13.23 3.64
C MET A 141 -25.13 -13.05 2.53
N GLY A 142 -25.14 -13.91 1.50
CA GLY A 142 -26.06 -13.80 0.37
C GLY A 142 -25.77 -12.59 -0.54
N GLU A 143 -24.56 -12.03 -0.45
CA GLU A 143 -24.14 -10.94 -1.31
C GLU A 143 -23.76 -11.52 -2.67
N GLU A 144 -24.59 -11.25 -3.69
CA GLU A 144 -24.09 -11.37 -5.07
C GLU A 144 -22.76 -10.60 -5.14
N GLN A 145 -21.81 -11.10 -5.94
CA GLN A 145 -20.44 -10.58 -6.12
C GLN A 145 -20.36 -9.10 -6.62
N LYS A 146 -21.42 -8.30 -6.46
CA LYS A 146 -21.49 -6.86 -6.67
C LYS A 146 -20.69 -6.15 -5.58
N GLY A 147 -19.37 -6.13 -5.75
CA GLY A 147 -18.46 -5.31 -4.96
C GLY A 147 -17.34 -6.07 -4.28
N ILE A 148 -17.38 -7.41 -4.24
CA ILE A 148 -16.29 -8.25 -3.74
C ILE A 148 -15.97 -9.28 -4.82
N GLY A 149 -14.86 -9.15 -5.54
CA GLY A 149 -14.40 -10.22 -6.43
C GLY A 149 -13.61 -9.86 -7.69
N VAL A 150 -12.29 -9.83 -7.54
CA VAL A 150 -11.28 -10.37 -8.49
C VAL A 150 -10.08 -10.70 -7.62
N ILE A 151 -9.68 -11.97 -7.52
CA ILE A 151 -8.40 -12.34 -6.87
C ILE A 151 -7.32 -12.31 -7.95
N GLN A 152 -6.29 -11.51 -7.76
CA GLN A 152 -5.06 -11.59 -8.54
C GLN A 152 -3.94 -12.05 -7.63
N CYS A 153 -3.43 -13.26 -7.86
CA CYS A 153 -2.21 -13.72 -7.23
C CYS A 153 -1.02 -13.28 -8.09
N ASN A 154 0.01 -12.75 -7.46
CA ASN A 154 1.27 -12.43 -8.14
C ASN A 154 2.40 -13.32 -7.60
N PRO A 155 2.51 -14.57 -8.08
CA PRO A 155 3.55 -15.50 -7.63
C PRO A 155 4.96 -15.07 -8.05
N ASP A 156 5.07 -14.17 -9.04
CA ASP A 156 6.36 -13.70 -9.58
C ASP A 156 7.05 -12.69 -8.65
N GLN A 157 6.34 -12.10 -7.68
CA GLN A 157 6.91 -11.11 -6.77
C GLN A 157 7.90 -11.71 -5.76
N SER A 158 7.85 -13.03 -5.48
CA SER A 158 8.84 -13.78 -4.68
C SER A 158 8.44 -15.27 -4.63
N LYS A 159 9.37 -16.21 -4.84
CA LYS A 159 9.12 -17.65 -4.66
C LYS A 159 8.62 -18.05 -3.25
N HIS A 160 8.71 -17.14 -2.28
CA HIS A 160 8.41 -17.35 -0.86
C HIS A 160 7.33 -16.42 -0.29
N LEU A 161 6.82 -15.47 -1.07
CA LEU A 161 5.83 -14.50 -0.58
C LEU A 161 4.76 -14.31 -1.64
N GLU A 162 3.60 -14.84 -1.34
CA GLU A 162 2.42 -14.66 -2.15
C GLU A 162 1.71 -13.38 -1.72
N THR A 163 1.47 -12.50 -2.68
CA THR A 163 0.55 -11.36 -2.52
C THR A 163 -0.74 -11.66 -3.25
N ALA A 164 -1.88 -11.37 -2.63
CA ALA A 164 -3.18 -11.47 -3.27
C ALA A 164 -3.86 -10.10 -3.26
N ARG A 165 -4.43 -9.72 -4.39
CA ARG A 165 -5.19 -8.48 -4.52
C ARG A 165 -6.68 -8.78 -4.67
N MET A 166 -7.54 -8.03 -3.98
CA MET A 166 -8.99 -8.16 -4.06
C MET A 166 -9.68 -6.80 -4.19
N LEU A 167 -10.71 -6.73 -5.03
CA LEU A 167 -11.62 -5.59 -5.09
C LEU A 167 -12.70 -5.74 -4.02
N ILE A 168 -12.80 -4.79 -3.07
CA ILE A 168 -13.81 -4.75 -2.00
C ILE A 168 -14.49 -3.38 -2.01
N TYR A 169 -15.81 -3.35 -2.16
CA TYR A 169 -16.63 -2.13 -2.32
C TYR A 169 -16.09 -1.15 -3.38
N GLY A 170 -15.50 -1.67 -4.45
CA GLY A 170 -14.94 -0.85 -5.53
C GLY A 170 -13.52 -0.31 -5.26
N ILE A 171 -12.91 -0.65 -4.12
CA ILE A 171 -11.54 -0.28 -3.75
C ILE A 171 -10.65 -1.52 -3.84
N TRP A 172 -9.47 -1.37 -4.44
CA TRP A 172 -8.48 -2.44 -4.51
C TRP A 172 -7.70 -2.53 -3.21
N ILE A 173 -7.66 -3.72 -2.64
CA ILE A 173 -6.96 -4.05 -1.40
C ILE A 173 -5.90 -5.09 -1.71
N ASP A 174 -4.65 -4.81 -1.35
CA ASP A 174 -3.54 -5.74 -1.48
C ASP A 174 -3.32 -6.44 -0.13
N PHE A 175 -3.38 -7.77 -0.12
CA PHE A 175 -3.08 -8.59 1.05
C PHE A 175 -1.65 -9.10 0.95
N VAL A 176 -0.84 -8.71 1.93
CA VAL A 176 0.59 -8.95 1.95
C VAL A 176 0.99 -9.75 3.18
N ASN A 177 2.02 -10.58 3.04
CA ASN A 177 2.65 -11.23 4.17
C ASN A 177 3.69 -10.30 4.80
N LEU A 178 3.79 -10.38 6.12
CA LEU A 178 4.91 -9.82 6.87
C LEU A 178 6.18 -10.56 6.51
N ARG A 179 7.27 -9.80 6.31
CA ARG A 179 8.53 -10.35 5.83
C ARG A 179 9.64 -10.13 6.84
N SER A 180 10.47 -11.13 7.00
CA SER A 180 11.79 -11.04 7.64
C SER A 180 12.85 -11.22 6.56
N GLU A 181 13.88 -10.38 6.58
CA GLU A 181 14.94 -10.38 5.56
C GLU A 181 16.29 -10.66 6.23
N LYS A 182 17.01 -11.66 5.72
CA LYS A 182 18.37 -11.99 6.15
C LYS A 182 19.34 -11.64 5.03
N TYR A 183 20.27 -10.73 5.31
CA TYR A 183 21.30 -10.30 4.38
C TYR A 183 22.58 -11.11 4.61
N ALA A 184 23.15 -11.66 3.54
CA ALA A 184 24.49 -12.25 3.59
C ALA A 184 25.55 -11.13 3.47
N GLU A 185 26.70 -11.30 4.11
CA GLU A 185 27.78 -10.28 4.12
C GLU A 185 28.20 -9.82 2.71
N ASN A 186 28.05 -10.70 1.71
CA ASN A 186 28.49 -10.48 0.34
C ASN A 186 27.35 -10.26 -0.68
N SER A 187 26.10 -10.12 -0.23
CA SER A 187 24.94 -9.97 -1.14
C SER A 187 23.98 -8.89 -0.67
N ARG A 188 23.58 -8.02 -1.59
CA ARG A 188 22.47 -7.08 -1.39
C ARG A 188 21.09 -7.70 -1.61
N ILE A 189 21.04 -8.95 -2.05
CA ILE A 189 19.80 -9.70 -2.23
C ILE A 189 19.57 -10.50 -0.94
N PRO A 190 18.56 -10.14 -0.12
CA PRO A 190 18.27 -10.88 1.11
C PRO A 190 17.55 -12.20 0.80
N THR A 191 17.66 -13.13 1.73
CA THR A 191 16.72 -14.26 1.83
C THR A 191 15.48 -13.78 2.57
N VAL A 192 14.30 -14.03 2.01
CA VAL A 192 13.04 -13.53 2.55
C VAL A 192 12.22 -14.68 3.14
N GLU A 193 11.78 -14.51 4.38
CA GLU A 193 10.98 -15.46 5.15
C GLU A 193 9.72 -14.75 5.69
N ILE A 194 8.74 -15.53 6.17
CA ILE A 194 7.59 -14.97 6.90
C ILE A 194 8.11 -14.41 8.23
N GLY A 195 7.83 -13.14 8.49
CA GLY A 195 8.30 -12.42 9.67
C GLY A 195 7.18 -11.94 10.58
N THR A 196 7.57 -11.37 11.72
CA THR A 196 6.70 -10.62 12.62
C THR A 196 6.51 -9.19 12.14
N ALA A 197 5.49 -8.49 12.67
CA ALA A 197 5.24 -7.10 12.30
C ALA A 197 6.44 -6.19 12.63
N LYS A 198 7.16 -6.52 13.71
CA LYS A 198 8.37 -5.80 14.11
C LYS A 198 9.53 -6.04 13.14
N GLU A 199 9.75 -7.28 12.70
CA GLU A 199 10.78 -7.58 11.69
C GLU A 199 10.45 -6.90 10.36
N ASP A 200 9.17 -6.90 9.94
CA ASP A 200 8.72 -6.20 8.74
C ASP A 200 8.91 -4.68 8.84
N ALA A 201 8.70 -4.10 10.03
CA ALA A 201 8.97 -2.69 10.28
C ALA A 201 10.47 -2.37 10.14
N LEU A 202 11.33 -3.21 10.73
CA LEU A 202 12.77 -2.98 10.82
C LEU A 202 13.52 -3.15 9.49
N ARG A 203 12.99 -3.95 8.56
CA ARG A 203 13.57 -4.09 7.21
C ARG A 203 13.23 -2.93 6.25
N ARG A 204 12.33 -2.01 6.64
CA ARG A 204 11.93 -0.91 5.76
C ARG A 204 12.96 0.22 5.82
N ASP A 205 13.40 0.67 4.66
CA ASP A 205 14.41 1.72 4.53
C ASP A 205 13.97 3.06 5.12
N LEU A 206 12.70 3.43 4.91
CA LEU A 206 12.12 4.68 5.39
C LEU A 206 11.31 4.44 6.66
N THR A 207 11.73 5.06 7.77
CA THR A 207 11.08 4.93 9.08
C THR A 207 9.60 5.34 9.04
N ILE A 208 9.25 6.40 8.34
CA ILE A 208 7.83 6.81 8.23
C ILE A 208 6.95 5.75 7.54
N ASN A 209 7.54 4.90 6.68
CA ASN A 209 6.82 3.80 6.03
C ASN A 209 6.82 2.52 6.88
N SER A 210 7.48 2.49 8.03
CA SER A 210 7.48 1.34 8.96
C SER A 210 6.35 1.38 9.98
N LEU A 211 5.48 2.39 9.90
CA LEU A 211 4.27 2.46 10.71
C LEU A 211 3.22 1.46 10.20
N PHE A 212 2.49 0.90 11.15
CA PHE A 212 1.29 0.12 10.91
C PHE A 212 0.07 0.80 11.51
N PHE A 213 -1.10 0.62 10.91
CA PHE A 213 -2.38 0.91 11.54
C PHE A 213 -3.06 -0.41 11.84
N ASN A 214 -3.18 -0.76 13.11
CA ASN A 214 -3.84 -1.98 13.54
C ASN A 214 -5.36 -1.78 13.46
N ILE A 215 -6.00 -2.53 12.57
CA ILE A 215 -7.44 -2.42 12.32
C ILE A 215 -8.25 -2.96 13.51
N ASN A 216 -7.71 -3.97 14.21
CA ASN A 216 -8.34 -4.58 15.37
C ASN A 216 -8.43 -3.60 16.55
N THR A 217 -7.38 -2.82 16.80
CA THR A 217 -7.32 -1.86 17.92
C THR A 217 -7.61 -0.42 17.51
N LYS A 218 -7.70 -0.13 16.21
CA LYS A 218 -7.82 1.21 15.63
C LYS A 218 -6.72 2.18 16.08
N SER A 219 -5.48 1.69 16.18
CA SER A 219 -4.34 2.48 16.64
C SER A 219 -3.15 2.37 15.70
N VAL A 220 -2.36 3.44 15.62
CA VAL A 220 -1.07 3.41 14.93
C VAL A 220 -0.05 2.71 15.81
N GLU A 221 0.70 1.78 15.23
CA GLU A 221 1.80 1.06 15.86
C GLU A 221 3.13 1.52 15.25
N ASP A 222 4.00 2.10 16.09
CA ASP A 222 5.42 2.30 15.76
C ASP A 222 6.26 1.21 16.43
N LEU A 223 6.45 0.10 15.72
CA LEU A 223 7.24 -1.03 16.21
C LEU A 223 8.75 -0.79 16.19
N THR A 224 9.19 0.30 15.53
CA THR A 224 10.60 0.71 15.51
C THR A 224 10.95 1.65 16.66
N GLY A 225 9.97 2.39 17.18
CA GLY A 225 10.15 3.46 18.16
C GLY A 225 10.94 4.66 17.65
N ARG A 226 11.02 4.84 16.32
CA ARG A 226 11.86 5.87 15.68
C ARG A 226 11.06 7.01 15.04
N VAL A 227 9.74 6.86 14.93
CA VAL A 227 8.88 7.74 14.14
C VAL A 227 8.01 8.61 15.05
N LEU A 228 7.23 7.96 15.91
CA LEU A 228 6.38 8.66 16.86
C LEU A 228 7.25 9.06 18.06
N LYS A 229 7.50 10.36 18.21
CA LYS A 229 8.05 10.90 19.46
C LYS A 229 6.90 11.00 20.45
N ILE A 230 6.71 9.94 21.23
CA ILE A 230 5.86 9.97 22.43
C ILE A 230 6.64 10.68 23.55
#